data_AF-A0A1M6JFH9-F1
#
_entry.id   AF-A0A1M6JFH9-F1
#
_cell.length_a   1.000
_cell.length_b   1.000
_cell.length_c   1.000
_cell.angle_alpha   90.00
_cell.angle_beta   90.00
_cell.angle_gamma   90.00
#
_symmetry.space_group_name_H-M   'P 1'
#
loop_
_entity.id
_entity.type
_entity.pdbx_description
1 polymer ?
#
loop_
_entity_poly.entity_id
_entity_poly.type
_entity_poly.pdbx_seq_one_letter_code
_entity_poly.pdbx_strand_id
1 'polypeptide(L)'
;MEHSKVKLTITASACRCGYHRKGDEFLVEDICPPLCHELWNSIYPSVYTLLNGGILDYGNGKSRCFDAKCPDGGRVCIHGETVGDKEE
;
A
#
# COMPACT_ATOMS: atom_id res chain seq x y z
N MET A 1 14.42 -1.02 17.51
CA MET A 1 13.18 -0.39 17.04
C MET A 1 12.67 -1.33 15.96
N GLU A 2 11.57 -2.01 16.22
CA GLU A 2 11.02 -2.96 15.26
C GLU A 2 10.32 -2.17 14.16
N HIS A 3 10.88 -2.22 12.95
CA HIS A 3 10.29 -1.52 11.81
C HIS A 3 9.19 -2.43 11.24
N SER A 4 7.93 -2.01 11.41
CA SER A 4 6.83 -2.67 10.70
C SER A 4 7.05 -2.48 9.21
N LYS A 5 6.86 -3.54 8.41
CA LYS A 5 6.98 -3.47 6.96
C LYS A 5 5.59 -3.46 6.35
N VAL A 6 5.39 -2.69 5.28
CA VAL A 6 4.11 -2.66 4.56
C VAL A 6 4.33 -3.21 3.16
N LYS A 7 3.60 -4.28 2.83
CA LYS A 7 3.57 -4.86 1.50
C LYS A 7 2.43 -4.21 0.72
N LEU A 8 2.75 -3.72 -0.46
CA LEU A 8 1.83 -3.13 -1.41
C LEU A 8 1.69 -4.05 -2.61
N THR A 9 0.49 -4.51 -2.89
CA THR A 9 0.20 -5.45 -3.98
C THR A 9 -0.75 -4.79 -4.99
N ILE A 10 -0.39 -4.78 -6.26
CA ILE A 10 -1.24 -4.24 -7.33
C ILE A 10 -2.27 -5.29 -7.73
N THR A 11 -3.52 -5.10 -7.32
CA THR A 11 -4.63 -6.04 -7.59
C THR A 11 -5.24 -5.84 -8.98
N ALA A 12 -5.16 -4.63 -9.53
CA ALA A 12 -5.58 -4.33 -10.89
C ALA A 12 -4.76 -3.17 -11.46
N SER A 13 -4.45 -3.22 -12.75
CA SER A 13 -3.68 -2.17 -13.42
C SER A 13 -4.20 -1.88 -14.83
N ALA A 14 -4.55 -0.62 -15.06
CA ALA A 14 -4.74 0.00 -16.37
C ALA A 14 -3.92 1.30 -16.43
N CYS A 15 -2.70 1.27 -15.89
CA CYS A 15 -1.82 2.43 -15.77
C CYS A 15 -1.50 3.00 -17.16
N ARG A 16 -1.78 4.28 -17.38
CA ARG A 16 -1.49 4.97 -18.64
C ARG A 16 0.02 5.00 -18.96
N CYS A 17 0.85 5.12 -17.94
CA CYS A 17 2.30 5.20 -18.07
C CYS A 17 2.99 3.83 -18.12
N GLY A 18 2.26 2.73 -17.88
CA GLY A 18 2.81 1.37 -17.92
C GLY A 18 3.75 1.01 -16.76
N TYR A 19 3.80 1.82 -15.68
CA TYR A 19 4.67 1.57 -14.52
C TYR A 19 4.23 0.40 -13.64
N HIS A 20 2.92 0.13 -13.56
CA HIS A 20 2.34 -0.86 -12.65
C HIS A 20 1.59 -1.91 -13.44
N ARG A 21 1.84 -3.19 -13.13
CA ARG A 21 1.12 -4.33 -13.69
C ARG A 21 0.40 -5.07 -12.57
N LYS A 22 -0.69 -5.75 -12.93
CA LYS A 22 -1.43 -6.59 -12.00
C LYS A 22 -0.50 -7.70 -11.50
N GLY A 23 -0.42 -7.84 -10.17
CA GLY A 23 0.46 -8.79 -9.49
C GLY A 23 1.82 -8.23 -9.08
N ASP A 24 2.13 -6.96 -9.37
CA ASP A 24 3.33 -6.33 -8.82
C ASP A 24 3.22 -6.17 -7.30
N GLU A 25 4.33 -6.44 -6.63
CA GLU A 25 4.46 -6.40 -5.17
C GLU A 25 5.61 -5.48 -4.79
N PHE A 26 5.36 -4.48 -3.94
CA PHE A 26 6.34 -3.54 -3.44
C PHE A 26 6.40 -3.64 -1.92
N LEU A 27 7.60 -3.80 -1.38
CA LEU A 27 7.81 -3.79 0.07
C LEU A 27 8.31 -2.40 0.50
N VAL A 28 7.61 -1.80 1.44
CA VAL A 28 7.94 -0.49 2.01
C VAL A 28 8.45 -0.69 3.42
N GLU A 29 9.69 -0.27 3.66
CA GLU A 29 10.33 -0.30 4.98
C GLU A 29 10.71 1.11 5.47
N ASP A 30 11.33 1.92 4.61
CA ASP A 30 11.82 3.27 4.96
C ASP A 30 11.87 4.20 3.74
N ILE A 31 12.19 3.65 2.56
CA ILE A 31 12.38 4.41 1.31
C ILE A 31 11.11 4.39 0.46
N CYS A 32 10.91 5.50 -0.27
CA CYS A 32 9.89 5.66 -1.30
C CYS A 32 10.09 4.57 -2.40
N PRO A 33 9.18 3.60 -2.54
CA PRO A 33 9.29 2.58 -3.58
C PRO A 33 9.23 3.22 -4.97
N PRO A 34 9.64 2.52 -6.06
CA PRO A 34 9.52 3.00 -7.44
C PRO A 34 8.05 2.99 -7.93
N LEU A 35 7.17 3.59 -7.15
CA LEU A 35 5.76 3.81 -7.40
C LEU A 35 5.55 5.17 -8.05
N CYS A 36 4.38 5.34 -8.68
CA CYS A 36 4.00 6.63 -9.22
C CYS A 36 3.86 7.63 -8.06
N HIS A 37 4.52 8.79 -8.13
CA HIS A 37 4.54 9.78 -7.06
C HIS A 37 3.14 10.26 -6.65
N GLU A 38 2.21 10.40 -7.60
CA GLU A 38 0.82 10.77 -7.31
C GLU A 38 0.09 9.68 -6.52
N LEU A 39 0.23 8.42 -6.94
CA LEU A 39 -0.33 7.28 -6.22
C LEU A 39 0.27 7.18 -4.82
N TRP A 40 1.60 7.32 -4.72
CA TRP A 40 2.32 7.29 -3.47
C TRP A 40 1.83 8.37 -2.51
N ASN A 41 1.73 9.62 -2.95
CA ASN A 41 1.23 10.71 -2.11
C ASN A 41 -0.19 10.45 -1.59
N SER A 42 -1.04 9.83 -2.42
CA SER A 42 -2.40 9.47 -2.02
C SER A 42 -2.46 8.35 -0.97
N ILE A 43 -1.55 7.36 -1.01
CA ILE A 43 -1.56 6.22 -0.08
C ILE A 43 -0.60 6.38 1.09
N TYR A 44 0.33 7.32 1.01
CA TYR A 44 1.35 7.60 2.02
C TYR A 44 0.79 7.74 3.45
N PRO A 45 -0.30 8.48 3.71
CA PRO A 45 -0.85 8.54 5.08
C PRO A 45 -1.27 7.17 5.61
N SER A 46 -1.93 6.34 4.78
CA SER A 46 -2.34 4.99 5.15
C SER A 46 -1.13 4.07 5.39
N VAL A 47 -0.14 4.12 4.49
CA VAL A 47 1.11 3.36 4.64
C VAL A 47 1.84 3.77 5.91
N TYR A 48 1.97 5.08 6.16
CA TYR A 48 2.63 5.60 7.34
C TYR A 48 1.91 5.19 8.64
N THR A 49 0.57 5.23 8.65
CA THR A 49 -0.21 4.69 9.77
C THR A 49 0.12 3.22 10.03
N LEU A 50 0.15 2.39 8.98
CA LEU A 50 0.49 0.98 9.09
C LEU A 50 1.94 0.73 9.54
N LEU A 51 2.91 1.50 9.03
CA LEU A 51 4.33 1.44 9.43
C LEU A 51 4.53 1.79 10.92
N ASN A 52 3.66 2.64 11.49
CA ASN A 52 3.68 2.99 12.90
C ASN A 52 2.83 2.05 13.78
N GLY A 53 2.37 0.91 13.24
CA GLY A 53 1.54 -0.06 13.97
C GLY A 53 0.09 0.37 14.16
N GLY A 54 -0.36 1.40 13.43
CA GLY A 54 -1.74 1.83 13.40
C GLY A 54 -2.66 0.83 12.70
N ILE A 55 -3.96 0.95 12.97
CA ILE A 55 -4.99 0.10 12.40
C ILE A 55 -5.95 0.99 11.62
N LEU A 56 -6.27 0.60 10.39
CA LEU A 56 -7.15 1.36 9.51
C LEU A 56 -8.55 0.75 9.51
N ASP A 57 -9.55 1.59 9.27
CA ASP A 57 -10.92 1.13 9.06
C ASP A 57 -11.01 0.42 7.70
N TYR A 58 -11.32 -0.87 7.75
CA TYR A 58 -11.38 -1.74 6.58
C TYR A 58 -12.74 -2.44 6.53
N GLY A 59 -13.61 -1.96 5.64
CA GLY A 59 -14.98 -2.46 5.52
C GLY A 59 -15.77 -2.23 6.82
N ASN A 60 -16.11 -3.33 7.51
CA ASN A 60 -16.90 -3.31 8.73
C ASN A 60 -16.07 -3.57 10.00
N GLY A 61 -14.73 -3.57 9.89
CA GLY A 61 -13.80 -3.83 10.99
C GLY A 61 -12.56 -2.96 10.92
N LYS A 62 -11.62 -3.20 11.84
CA LYS A 62 -10.30 -2.56 11.83
C LYS A 62 -9.26 -3.60 11.42
N SER A 63 -8.48 -3.28 10.40
CA SER A 63 -7.43 -4.17 9.92
C SER A 63 -6.15 -3.40 9.64
N ARG A 64 -5.02 -4.11 9.63
CA ARG A 64 -3.73 -3.54 9.23
C ARG A 64 -3.54 -3.59 7.72
N CYS A 65 -4.61 -3.33 6.99
CA CYS A 65 -4.61 -3.30 5.54
C CYS A 65 -5.51 -2.16 5.01
N PHE A 66 -5.28 -1.76 3.76
CA PHE A 66 -6.08 -0.77 3.06
C PHE A 66 -6.14 -1.10 1.57
N ASP A 67 -7.23 -0.69 0.94
CA ASP A 67 -7.33 -0.64 -0.52
C ASP A 67 -7.35 0.81 -0.97
N ALA A 68 -6.52 1.14 -1.94
CA ALA A 68 -6.52 2.43 -2.57
C ALA A 68 -6.53 2.30 -4.09
N LYS A 69 -6.95 3.37 -4.75
CA LYS A 69 -7.00 3.44 -6.20
C LYS A 69 -6.24 4.66 -6.68
N CYS A 70 -5.67 4.55 -7.87
CA CYS A 70 -4.99 5.66 -8.51
C CYS A 70 -5.93 6.86 -8.67
N PRO A 71 -5.49 8.09 -8.31
CA PRO A 71 -6.29 9.29 -8.51
C PRO A 71 -6.62 9.57 -9.98
N ASP A 72 -5.85 8.99 -10.92
CA ASP A 72 -6.11 9.01 -12.36
C ASP A 72 -7.27 8.05 -12.73
N GLY A 73 -8.48 8.36 -12.26
CA GLY A 73 -9.72 7.67 -12.61
C GLY A 73 -9.84 6.23 -12.07
N GLY A 74 -9.08 5.86 -11.04
CA GLY A 74 -9.13 4.54 -10.43
C GLY A 74 -8.58 3.41 -11.31
N ARG A 75 -7.71 3.75 -12.28
CA ARG A 75 -7.15 2.80 -13.24
C ARG A 75 -6.24 1.74 -12.63
N VAL A 76 -5.60 2.04 -11.50
CA VAL A 76 -4.75 1.08 -10.78
C VAL A 76 -5.33 0.91 -9.39
N CYS A 77 -5.50 -0.34 -8.96
CA CYS A 77 -5.92 -0.71 -7.61
C CYS A 77 -4.72 -1.31 -6.89
N ILE A 78 -4.47 -0.80 -5.68
CA ILE A 78 -3.38 -1.22 -4.80
C ILE A 78 -3.98 -1.66 -3.47
N HIS A 79 -3.52 -2.80 -2.98
CA HIS A 79 -3.82 -3.33 -1.66
C HIS A 79 -2.57 -3.23 -0.82
N GLY A 80 -2.62 -2.51 0.29
CA GLY A 80 -1.52 -2.42 1.24
C GLY A 80 -1.83 -3.20 2.51
N GLU A 81 -0.89 -3.99 2.99
CA GLU A 81 -1.02 -4.76 4.23
C GLU A 81 0.30 -4.77 5.02
N THR A 82 0.24 -4.78 6.36
CA THR A 82 1.46 -4.95 7.17
C THR A 82 1.97 -6.38 7.11
N VAL A 83 3.23 -6.55 6.74
CA VAL A 83 3.99 -7.80 6.81
C VAL A 83 5.08 -7.66 7.89
N GLY A 84 4.63 -7.55 9.15
CA GLY A 84 5.50 -7.58 10.31
C GLY A 84 5.31 -8.92 11.02
N ASP A 85 6.42 -9.65 11.19
CA ASP A 85 6.52 -10.90 11.94
C ASP A 85 5.73 -10.79 13.25
N LYS A 86 4.65 -11.55 13.34
CA LYS A 86 4.19 -11.99 14.64
C LYS A 86 5.11 -13.15 15.02
N GLU A 87 6.16 -12.86 15.78
CA GLU A 87 6.66 -13.86 16.71
C GLU A 87 5.56 -14.04 17.78
N GLU A 88 5.01 -15.26 17.80
CA GLU A 88 4.06 -15.76 18.80
C GLU A 88 4.75 -16.24 20.08
#